data_AF-A0A537PVP0-F1
#
_entry.id   AF-A0A537PVP0-F1
#
_cell.length_a   1.000
_cell.length_b   1.000
_cell.length_c   1.000
_cell.angle_alpha   90.00
_cell.angle_beta   90.00
_cell.angle_gamma   90.00
#
_symmetry.space_group_name_H-M   'P 1'
#
loop_
_entity.id
_entity.type
_entity.pdbx_description
1 polymer ?
#
loop_
_entity_poly.entity_id
_entity_poly.type
_entity_poly.pdbx_seq_one_letter_code
_entity_poly.pdbx_strand_id
1 'polypeptide(L)'
;MELSETSDGLPPFNLFANPFRILRVHPAATNQEIRDAFEIAREQRLAPEDALASARDSIVDLSQRLFHELRYPIDSPRIDVDALYAILSSEAPANELLLFAGRLAPLSRANFVAHIAATRSTESAVLRAIVDAHVCIEAMGIYEILKELRRTSENPAPSLASVNQGLQDLLDMHAQAAMARIEGGKDSIEPLLACTQQISELGDRRHTEVLRSLVAAYRRSSNLQQSIELHQIESACEALQAQPTEASRLEVLAEALVGWVSLCRPLIALDIHRGARERDLEIPTDLVRALIGNLTASQQYDVALKVLDLGRNLLSSMPTAVDQLEGDKRLIERLLLDAQMKPLEDFIDGFQSDFRLLNQALKKNGFGQNATDAASGLWRVFVKTAKATDPGRSPEPWMLIRDLAIHLNQNVEGAKAASALIRGLIHHGEKVAVVPSVLHTLRDDLRLIQTERRSDERRPTKPNHEKAVWLAGTTLAAFFVIAFYLGFTRTPFSLKTFARAPAEIGSMADAEIKPAVGSGQHFSLEYVRYCHFQEERLRILKGAARSAEDTRAFNTLVVDYNSRCSDFFYRDSDVATVTAEIAANRQRLTDEAGRIMSTWPGHATVPVFAQPAK
;
A
#
# COMPACT_ATOMS: atom_id res chain seq x y z
N MET A 1 28.83 -4.41 17.97
CA MET A 1 29.55 -5.16 19.01
C MET A 1 28.46 -5.83 19.83
N GLU A 2 28.16 -7.12 19.71
CA GLU A 2 28.91 -8.30 19.28
C GLU A 2 28.43 -8.82 17.92
N LEU A 3 29.39 -9.12 17.04
CA LEU A 3 29.16 -9.91 15.84
C LEU A 3 29.14 -11.38 16.30
N SER A 4 27.95 -11.99 16.29
CA SER A 4 27.83 -13.44 16.40
C SER A 4 28.56 -14.04 15.20
N GLU A 5 29.65 -14.75 15.49
CA GLU A 5 30.34 -15.63 14.55
C GLU A 5 29.33 -16.61 13.96
N THR A 6 28.95 -16.38 12.71
CA THR A 6 28.13 -17.29 11.93
C THR A 6 28.93 -18.56 11.66
N SER A 7 28.41 -19.69 12.13
CA SER A 7 28.78 -21.05 11.72
C SER A 7 29.15 -21.12 10.22
N ASP A 8 30.31 -21.71 9.94
CA ASP A 8 30.94 -21.95 8.63
C ASP A 8 30.00 -21.92 7.40
N GLY A 9 30.15 -20.88 6.57
CA GLY A 9 30.31 -20.86 5.10
C GLY A 9 29.47 -21.72 4.14
N LEU A 10 28.54 -22.56 4.60
CA LEU A 10 27.76 -23.46 3.74
C LEU A 10 26.56 -22.73 3.13
N PRO A 11 26.31 -22.92 1.82
CA PRO A 11 25.17 -22.29 1.18
C PRO A 11 23.86 -22.83 1.77
N PRO A 12 22.82 -21.99 1.88
CA PRO A 12 21.53 -22.33 2.50
C PRO A 12 20.83 -23.53 1.87
N PHE A 13 21.15 -23.85 0.61
CA PHE A 13 20.77 -25.10 -0.02
C PHE A 13 21.96 -25.74 -0.76
N ASN A 14 22.31 -26.96 -0.35
CA ASN A 14 23.44 -27.70 -0.93
C ASN A 14 23.04 -29.14 -1.27
N LEU A 15 23.12 -29.51 -2.55
CA LEU A 15 22.87 -30.86 -3.03
C LEU A 15 23.97 -31.87 -2.64
N PHE A 16 25.21 -31.40 -2.46
CA PHE A 16 26.32 -32.25 -2.00
C PHE A 16 26.24 -32.58 -0.52
N ALA A 17 25.50 -31.78 0.26
CA ALA A 17 25.25 -32.01 1.67
C ALA A 17 24.06 -32.95 1.94
N ASN A 18 23.41 -33.48 0.90
CA ASN A 18 22.31 -34.42 1.08
C ASN A 18 22.84 -35.75 1.67
N PRO A 19 22.27 -36.28 2.76
CA PRO A 19 22.73 -37.51 3.40
C PRO A 19 22.84 -38.74 2.49
N PHE A 20 21.90 -38.93 1.56
CA PHE A 20 21.94 -40.02 0.59
C PHE A 20 23.17 -39.88 -0.33
N ARG A 21 23.54 -38.65 -0.69
CA ARG A 21 24.73 -38.35 -1.49
C ARG A 21 26.01 -38.55 -0.67
N ILE A 22 26.05 -38.07 0.56
CA ILE A 22 27.22 -38.20 1.47
C ILE A 22 27.58 -39.69 1.65
N LEU A 23 26.58 -40.52 1.95
CA LEU A 23 26.75 -41.96 2.15
C LEU A 23 26.80 -42.77 0.85
N ARG A 24 26.61 -42.13 -0.31
CA ARG A 24 26.56 -42.76 -1.64
C ARG A 24 25.53 -43.88 -1.75
N VAL A 25 24.39 -43.73 -1.08
CA VAL A 25 23.26 -44.68 -1.10
C VAL A 25 22.07 -44.13 -1.87
N HIS A 26 21.28 -45.02 -2.46
CA HIS A 26 20.03 -44.66 -3.10
C HIS A 26 18.89 -44.56 -2.06
N PRO A 27 17.89 -43.69 -2.24
CA PRO A 27 16.73 -43.62 -1.32
C PRO A 27 15.91 -44.92 -1.18
N ALA A 28 16.10 -45.88 -2.09
CA ALA A 28 15.52 -47.23 -1.99
C ALA A 28 16.33 -48.19 -1.09
N ALA A 29 17.49 -47.77 -0.56
CA ALA A 29 18.34 -48.61 0.28
C ALA A 29 17.66 -48.94 1.61
N THR A 30 17.76 -50.21 2.00
CA THR A 30 17.32 -50.76 3.29
C THR A 30 18.18 -50.22 4.44
N ASN A 31 17.68 -50.35 5.66
CA ASN A 31 18.44 -49.94 6.85
C ASN A 31 19.75 -50.73 7.03
N GLN A 32 19.84 -51.96 6.51
CA GLN A 32 21.08 -52.72 6.53
C GLN A 32 22.09 -52.14 5.52
N GLU A 33 21.67 -51.88 4.28
CA GLU A 33 22.52 -51.28 3.26
C GLU A 33 23.01 -49.88 3.67
N ILE A 34 22.18 -49.09 4.36
CA ILE A 34 22.58 -47.79 4.93
C ILE A 34 23.67 -47.96 6.01
N ARG A 35 23.54 -48.96 6.90
CA ARG A 35 24.58 -49.27 7.90
C ARG A 35 25.88 -49.70 7.24
N ASP A 36 25.80 -50.60 6.26
CA ASP A 36 26.98 -51.09 5.55
C ASP A 36 27.68 -49.94 4.79
N ALA A 37 26.91 -49.08 4.12
CA ALA A 37 27.45 -47.91 3.44
C ALA A 37 28.07 -46.88 4.40
N PHE A 38 27.52 -46.71 5.60
CA PHE A 38 28.12 -45.87 6.63
C PHE A 38 29.48 -46.39 7.08
N GLU A 39 29.61 -47.70 7.32
CA GLU A 39 30.89 -48.32 7.69
C GLU A 39 31.92 -48.16 6.56
N ILE A 40 31.52 -48.43 5.31
CA ILE A 40 32.38 -48.21 4.12
C ILE A 40 32.81 -46.75 4.00
N ALA A 41 31.88 -45.80 4.18
CA ALA A 41 32.17 -44.37 4.07
C ALA A 41 33.12 -43.89 5.17
N ARG A 42 33.01 -44.45 6.39
CA ARG A 42 33.91 -44.19 7.52
C ARG A 42 35.30 -44.74 7.25
N GLU A 43 35.41 -45.96 6.75
CA GLU A 43 36.69 -46.58 6.37
C GLU A 43 37.40 -45.81 5.24
N GLN A 44 36.65 -45.38 4.24
CA GLN A 44 37.16 -44.61 3.10
C GLN A 44 37.35 -43.12 3.39
N ARG A 45 36.97 -42.65 4.59
CA ARG A 45 37.03 -41.24 5.03
C ARG A 45 36.39 -40.29 4.01
N LEU A 46 35.19 -40.63 3.52
CA LEU A 46 34.50 -39.86 2.48
C LEU A 46 34.06 -38.46 2.97
N ALA A 47 33.83 -38.30 4.27
CA ALA A 47 33.49 -37.05 4.93
C ALA A 47 33.91 -37.12 6.43
N PRO A 48 33.87 -36.00 7.17
CA PRO A 48 34.04 -36.00 8.62
C PRO A 48 33.11 -37.01 9.31
N GLU A 49 33.59 -37.68 10.37
CA GLU A 49 32.87 -38.79 11.00
C GLU A 49 31.54 -38.37 11.62
N ASP A 50 31.49 -37.16 12.19
CA ASP A 50 30.28 -36.51 12.68
C ASP A 50 29.26 -36.24 11.56
N ALA A 51 29.73 -35.79 10.39
CA ALA A 51 28.89 -35.59 9.22
C ALA A 51 28.34 -36.92 8.65
N LEU A 52 29.16 -37.99 8.65
CA LEU A 52 28.72 -39.33 8.26
C LEU A 52 27.67 -39.89 9.24
N ALA A 53 27.89 -39.73 10.55
CA ALA A 53 26.96 -40.19 11.57
C ALA A 53 25.63 -39.43 11.50
N SER A 54 25.70 -38.09 11.38
CA SER A 54 24.52 -37.24 11.18
C SER A 54 23.75 -37.61 9.91
N ALA A 55 24.45 -37.85 8.79
CA ALA A 55 23.83 -38.29 7.55
C ALA A 55 23.08 -39.62 7.72
N ARG A 56 23.69 -40.61 8.37
CA ARG A 56 23.05 -41.91 8.66
C ARG A 56 21.80 -41.73 9.50
N ASP A 57 21.92 -41.03 10.62
CA ASP A 57 20.84 -40.88 11.59
C ASP A 57 19.63 -40.16 10.96
N SER A 58 19.89 -39.16 10.12
CA SER A 58 18.84 -38.36 9.45
C SER A 58 18.04 -39.13 8.38
N ILE A 59 18.59 -40.21 7.79
CA ILE A 59 17.87 -41.02 6.79
C ILE A 59 17.32 -42.33 7.36
N VAL A 60 17.78 -42.74 8.53
CA VAL A 60 17.19 -43.86 9.28
C VAL A 60 15.96 -43.40 10.06
N ASP A 61 15.96 -42.18 10.60
CA ASP A 61 14.78 -41.58 11.23
C ASP A 61 13.73 -41.20 10.17
N LEU A 62 12.58 -41.90 10.18
CA LEU A 62 11.48 -41.67 9.24
C LEU A 62 10.91 -40.25 9.28
N SER A 63 11.00 -39.57 10.43
CA SER A 63 10.51 -38.19 10.58
C SER A 63 11.36 -37.19 9.81
N GLN A 64 12.66 -37.46 9.67
CA GLN A 64 13.63 -36.63 8.95
C GLN A 64 13.86 -37.12 7.51
N ARG A 65 13.70 -38.42 7.27
CA ARG A 65 13.98 -39.05 5.98
C ARG A 65 13.23 -38.39 4.82
N LEU A 66 11.94 -38.09 5.00
CA LEU A 66 11.11 -37.49 3.94
C LEU A 66 11.72 -36.18 3.41
N PHE A 67 12.17 -35.33 4.33
CA PHE A 67 12.79 -34.05 3.99
C PHE A 67 14.05 -34.24 3.12
N HIS A 68 14.87 -35.25 3.44
CA HIS A 68 16.06 -35.57 2.64
C HIS A 68 15.76 -36.27 1.31
N GLU A 69 14.69 -37.07 1.26
CA GLU A 69 14.20 -37.72 0.03
C GLU A 69 13.74 -36.66 -0.99
N LEU A 70 12.97 -35.66 -0.55
CA LEU A 70 12.49 -34.57 -1.43
C LEU A 70 13.62 -33.68 -1.96
N ARG A 71 14.72 -33.57 -1.21
CA ARG A 71 15.93 -32.83 -1.61
C ARG A 71 16.89 -33.66 -2.46
N TYR A 72 16.59 -34.94 -2.67
CA TYR A 72 17.34 -35.82 -3.56
C TYR A 72 16.63 -35.89 -4.92
N PRO A 73 17.35 -36.05 -6.04
CA PRO A 73 16.75 -36.16 -7.37
C PRO A 73 16.04 -37.51 -7.61
N ILE A 74 15.02 -37.81 -6.81
CA ILE A 74 14.29 -39.10 -6.79
C ILE A 74 13.43 -39.35 -8.03
N ASP A 75 13.05 -38.29 -8.75
CA ASP A 75 12.24 -38.35 -9.96
C ASP A 75 13.06 -38.41 -11.25
N SER A 76 14.39 -38.44 -11.14
CA SER A 76 15.30 -38.63 -12.28
C SER A 76 15.97 -40.02 -12.23
N PRO A 77 16.25 -40.64 -13.38
CA PRO A 77 16.98 -41.90 -13.42
C PRO A 77 18.43 -41.71 -12.97
N ARG A 78 19.04 -42.78 -12.45
CA ARG A 78 20.40 -42.73 -11.86
C ARG A 78 21.46 -42.14 -12.78
N ILE A 79 21.40 -42.40 -14.08
CA ILE A 79 22.33 -41.84 -15.07
C ILE A 79 22.27 -40.30 -15.12
N ASP A 80 21.07 -39.73 -15.00
CA ASP A 80 20.88 -38.28 -14.98
C ASP A 80 21.29 -37.70 -13.63
N VAL A 81 21.09 -38.43 -12.53
CA VAL A 81 21.58 -38.06 -11.20
C VAL A 81 23.11 -37.99 -11.17
N ASP A 82 23.80 -38.96 -11.76
CA ASP A 82 25.26 -38.96 -11.86
C ASP A 82 25.76 -37.81 -12.74
N ALA A 83 25.12 -37.58 -13.89
CA ALA A 83 25.42 -36.44 -14.77
C ALA A 83 25.17 -35.09 -14.09
N LEU A 84 24.11 -34.99 -13.29
CA LEU A 84 23.76 -33.81 -12.49
C LEU A 84 24.89 -33.46 -11.51
N TYR A 85 25.36 -34.43 -10.72
CA TYR A 85 26.46 -34.15 -9.80
C TYR A 85 27.77 -33.85 -10.54
N ALA A 86 28.03 -34.51 -11.68
CA ALA A 86 29.22 -34.25 -12.48
C ALA A 86 29.24 -32.81 -13.04
N ILE A 87 28.13 -32.33 -13.59
CA ILE A 87 28.06 -30.96 -14.13
C ILE A 87 28.10 -29.91 -13.01
N LEU A 88 27.52 -30.16 -11.83
CA LEU A 88 27.65 -29.26 -10.68
C LEU A 88 29.07 -29.16 -10.16
N SER A 89 29.86 -30.23 -10.25
CA SER A 89 31.28 -30.22 -9.90
C SER A 89 32.18 -29.61 -10.98
N SER A 90 31.63 -29.22 -12.13
CA SER A 90 32.35 -28.56 -13.22
C SER A 90 32.30 -27.04 -13.11
N GLU A 91 33.17 -26.36 -13.85
CA GLU A 91 33.17 -24.89 -14.00
C GLU A 91 32.19 -24.39 -15.10
N ALA A 92 31.20 -25.21 -15.51
CA ALA A 92 30.24 -24.84 -16.54
C ALA A 92 29.51 -23.53 -16.20
N PRO A 93 29.30 -22.59 -17.13
CA PRO A 93 28.61 -21.31 -16.89
C PRO A 93 27.10 -21.48 -16.63
N ALA A 94 26.44 -20.43 -16.08
CA ALA A 94 25.04 -20.50 -15.65
C ALA A 94 24.06 -20.86 -16.78
N ASN A 95 24.27 -20.36 -18.01
CA ASN A 95 23.47 -20.70 -19.18
C ASN A 95 23.54 -22.18 -19.55
N GLU A 96 24.73 -22.79 -19.50
CA GLU A 96 24.91 -24.22 -19.76
C GLU A 96 24.23 -25.07 -18.69
N LEU A 97 24.36 -24.66 -17.43
CA LEU A 97 23.65 -25.31 -16.33
C LEU A 97 22.12 -25.22 -16.50
N LEU A 98 21.58 -24.05 -16.89
CA LEU A 98 20.14 -23.90 -17.14
C LEU A 98 19.67 -24.76 -18.34
N LEU A 99 20.49 -24.90 -19.38
CA LEU A 99 20.21 -25.81 -20.49
C LEU A 99 20.18 -27.27 -20.04
N PHE A 100 21.10 -27.66 -19.15
CA PHE A 100 21.08 -29.00 -18.54
C PHE A 100 19.84 -29.19 -17.65
N ALA A 101 19.48 -28.20 -16.84
CA ALA A 101 18.32 -28.22 -15.96
C ALA A 101 17.02 -28.54 -16.72
N GLY A 102 16.90 -28.07 -17.97
CA GLY A 102 15.76 -28.36 -18.84
C GLY A 102 15.55 -29.85 -19.17
N ARG A 103 16.55 -30.71 -18.95
CA ARG A 103 16.47 -32.16 -19.18
C ARG A 103 16.01 -32.95 -17.94
N LEU A 104 16.07 -32.33 -16.76
CA LEU A 104 15.74 -32.97 -15.50
C LEU A 104 14.23 -33.00 -15.26
N ALA A 105 13.77 -34.03 -14.54
CA ALA A 105 12.39 -34.09 -14.05
C ALA A 105 12.10 -32.94 -13.05
N PRO A 106 10.83 -32.53 -12.85
CA PRO A 106 10.50 -31.28 -12.18
C PRO A 106 11.09 -31.08 -10.77
N LEU A 107 11.08 -32.09 -9.90
CA LEU A 107 11.62 -32.00 -8.54
C LEU A 107 13.15 -31.94 -8.57
N SER A 108 13.79 -32.81 -9.36
CA SER A 108 15.24 -32.79 -9.61
C SER A 108 15.70 -31.45 -10.17
N ARG A 109 14.94 -30.88 -11.12
CA ARG A 109 15.19 -29.56 -11.71
C ARG A 109 15.09 -28.46 -10.66
N ALA A 110 14.06 -28.48 -9.82
CA ALA A 110 13.89 -27.49 -8.74
C ALA A 110 15.08 -27.52 -7.77
N ASN A 111 15.47 -28.70 -7.31
CA ASN A 111 16.63 -28.89 -6.44
C ASN A 111 17.93 -28.41 -7.12
N PHE A 112 18.13 -28.76 -8.39
CA PHE A 112 19.31 -28.38 -9.15
C PHE A 112 19.43 -26.86 -9.32
N VAL A 113 18.36 -26.19 -9.76
CA VAL A 113 18.37 -24.73 -9.95
C VAL A 113 18.49 -23.99 -8.62
N ALA A 114 17.88 -24.50 -7.55
CA ALA A 114 18.06 -23.92 -6.22
C ALA A 114 19.51 -23.99 -5.73
N HIS A 115 20.22 -25.09 -6.02
CA HIS A 115 21.65 -25.20 -5.72
C HIS A 115 22.48 -24.18 -6.51
N ILE A 116 22.16 -23.95 -7.79
CA ILE A 116 22.81 -22.91 -8.61
C ILE A 116 22.59 -21.53 -7.98
N ALA A 117 21.34 -21.20 -7.63
CA ALA A 117 21.01 -19.92 -7.00
C ALA A 117 21.72 -19.73 -5.65
N ALA A 118 21.91 -20.82 -4.89
CA ALA A 118 22.58 -20.78 -3.60
C ALA A 118 24.12 -20.67 -3.68
N THR A 119 24.73 -21.03 -4.81
CA THR A 119 26.19 -21.11 -4.96
C THR A 119 26.78 -20.08 -5.92
N ARG A 120 25.96 -19.49 -6.79
CA ARG A 120 26.40 -18.58 -7.86
C ARG A 120 25.64 -17.25 -7.80
N SER A 121 25.98 -16.29 -8.67
CA SER A 121 25.22 -15.03 -8.78
C SER A 121 23.78 -15.29 -9.20
N THR A 122 22.83 -14.67 -8.50
CA THR A 122 21.40 -14.80 -8.79
C THR A 122 21.03 -13.99 -10.03
N GLU A 123 20.71 -14.67 -11.13
CA GLU A 123 20.21 -14.06 -12.37
C GLU A 123 18.69 -14.24 -12.50
N SER A 124 18.03 -13.35 -13.25
CA SER A 124 16.58 -13.41 -13.47
C SER A 124 16.14 -14.75 -14.08
N ALA A 125 16.92 -15.29 -15.02
CA ALA A 125 16.66 -16.59 -15.65
C ALA A 125 16.73 -17.76 -14.65
N VAL A 126 17.62 -17.69 -13.65
CA VAL A 126 17.73 -18.70 -12.59
C VAL A 126 16.51 -18.65 -11.68
N LEU A 127 16.10 -17.45 -11.25
CA LEU A 127 14.90 -17.25 -10.44
C LEU A 127 13.64 -17.75 -11.17
N ARG A 128 13.54 -17.43 -12.46
CA ARG A 128 12.45 -17.91 -13.30
C ARG A 128 12.42 -19.42 -13.42
N ALA A 129 13.59 -20.05 -13.60
CA ALA A 129 13.69 -21.51 -13.66
C ALA A 129 13.30 -22.19 -12.34
N ILE A 130 13.50 -21.56 -11.17
CA ILE A 130 12.95 -22.06 -9.89
C ILE A 130 11.42 -22.06 -9.93
N VAL A 131 10.82 -20.95 -10.38
CA VAL A 131 9.36 -20.83 -10.50
C VAL A 131 8.80 -21.90 -11.44
N ASP A 132 9.34 -21.97 -12.65
CA ASP A 132 8.90 -22.93 -13.68
C ASP A 132 9.08 -24.39 -13.23
N ALA A 133 10.14 -24.68 -12.46
CA ALA A 133 10.35 -26.02 -11.91
C ALA A 133 9.23 -26.39 -10.92
N HIS A 134 8.96 -25.53 -9.93
CA HIS A 134 7.94 -25.77 -8.91
C HIS A 134 6.52 -25.82 -9.45
N VAL A 135 6.19 -25.00 -10.46
CA VAL A 135 4.88 -25.06 -11.14
C VAL A 135 4.63 -26.43 -11.78
N CYS A 136 5.68 -27.11 -12.24
CA CYS A 136 5.60 -28.44 -12.86
C CYS A 136 5.64 -29.61 -11.87
N ILE A 137 5.85 -29.38 -10.56
CA ILE A 137 5.89 -30.47 -9.59
C ILE A 137 4.48 -30.97 -9.29
N GLU A 138 4.23 -32.24 -9.57
CA GLU A 138 2.97 -32.92 -9.25
C GLU A 138 3.11 -33.74 -7.97
N ALA A 139 2.53 -33.26 -6.87
CA ALA A 139 2.66 -33.91 -5.56
C ALA A 139 2.23 -35.38 -5.54
N MET A 140 1.19 -35.74 -6.32
CA MET A 140 0.73 -37.11 -6.46
C MET A 140 1.78 -38.01 -7.15
N GLY A 141 2.45 -37.49 -8.19
CA GLY A 141 3.53 -38.21 -8.87
C GLY A 141 4.71 -38.46 -7.93
N ILE A 142 5.11 -37.44 -7.17
CA ILE A 142 6.18 -37.55 -6.16
C ILE A 142 5.79 -38.55 -5.06
N TYR A 143 4.54 -38.55 -4.61
CA TYR A 143 4.04 -39.52 -3.64
C TYR A 143 4.18 -40.96 -4.13
N GLU A 144 3.78 -41.27 -5.37
CA GLU A 144 3.90 -42.65 -5.90
C GLU A 144 5.36 -43.09 -6.04
N ILE A 145 6.27 -42.18 -6.45
CA ILE A 145 7.71 -42.45 -6.45
C ILE A 145 8.21 -42.80 -5.05
N LEU A 146 7.89 -41.97 -4.05
CA LEU A 146 8.30 -42.18 -2.67
C LEU A 146 7.73 -43.49 -2.08
N LYS A 147 6.48 -43.81 -2.40
CA LYS A 147 5.82 -45.05 -1.98
C LYS A 147 6.55 -46.27 -2.53
N GLU A 148 6.96 -46.25 -3.79
CA GLU A 148 7.71 -47.36 -4.40
C GLU A 148 9.14 -47.47 -3.86
N LEU A 149 9.83 -46.34 -3.68
CA LEU A 149 11.15 -46.31 -3.04
C LEU A 149 11.09 -46.87 -1.61
N ARG A 150 10.09 -46.44 -0.83
CA ARG A 150 9.95 -46.88 0.56
C ARG A 150 9.56 -48.34 0.66
N ARG A 151 8.69 -48.84 -0.23
CA ARG A 151 8.38 -50.27 -0.36
C ARG A 151 9.64 -51.11 -0.57
N THR A 152 10.55 -50.63 -1.43
CA THR A 152 11.82 -51.31 -1.72
C THR A 152 12.77 -51.26 -0.52
N SER A 153 12.81 -50.13 0.21
CA SER A 153 13.64 -49.97 1.41
C SER A 153 13.07 -50.57 2.70
N GLU A 154 11.91 -51.25 2.62
CA GLU A 154 11.15 -51.79 3.77
C GLU A 154 10.67 -50.73 4.78
N ASN A 155 10.47 -49.49 4.31
CA ASN A 155 9.96 -48.38 5.11
C ASN A 155 8.47 -48.12 4.80
N PRO A 156 7.69 -47.61 5.78
CA PRO A 156 6.31 -47.23 5.53
C PRO A 156 6.24 -46.02 4.59
N ALA A 157 5.31 -46.07 3.62
CA ALA A 157 5.04 -44.95 2.73
C ALA A 157 4.68 -43.67 3.50
N PRO A 158 5.13 -42.48 3.07
CA PRO A 158 4.68 -41.23 3.68
C PRO A 158 3.19 -41.02 3.39
N SER A 159 2.54 -40.09 4.10
CA SER A 159 1.20 -39.64 3.72
C SER A 159 1.28 -38.59 2.60
N LEU A 160 0.25 -38.50 1.75
CA LEU A 160 0.19 -37.46 0.71
C LEU A 160 0.19 -36.05 1.32
N ALA A 161 -0.43 -35.86 2.49
CA ALA A 161 -0.40 -34.59 3.22
C ALA A 161 1.03 -34.20 3.64
N SER A 162 1.81 -35.16 4.14
CA SER A 162 3.22 -34.95 4.48
C SER A 162 4.08 -34.62 3.25
N VAL A 163 3.79 -35.24 2.10
CA VAL A 163 4.48 -34.92 0.84
C VAL A 163 4.15 -33.49 0.39
N ASN A 164 2.87 -33.09 0.41
CA ASN A 164 2.47 -31.72 0.09
C ASN A 164 3.15 -30.68 0.99
N GLN A 165 3.15 -30.92 2.31
CA GLN A 165 3.83 -30.03 3.25
C GLN A 165 5.34 -29.98 2.98
N GLY A 166 5.98 -31.13 2.77
CA GLY A 166 7.42 -31.19 2.49
C GLY A 166 7.81 -30.48 1.18
N LEU A 167 6.96 -30.52 0.16
CA LEU A 167 7.16 -29.78 -1.09
C LEU A 167 7.03 -28.26 -0.89
N GLN A 168 6.09 -27.82 -0.05
CA GLN A 168 5.97 -26.41 0.31
C GLN A 168 7.18 -25.94 1.13
N ASP A 169 7.62 -26.73 2.10
CA ASP A 169 8.83 -26.45 2.90
C ASP A 169 10.08 -26.38 2.00
N LEU A 170 10.13 -27.24 0.98
CA LEU A 170 11.20 -27.23 -0.03
C LEU A 170 11.16 -25.97 -0.89
N LEU A 171 9.98 -25.50 -1.32
CA LEU A 171 9.84 -24.22 -2.02
C LEU A 171 10.32 -23.06 -1.15
N ASP A 172 9.93 -23.01 0.12
CA ASP A 172 10.36 -21.96 1.03
C ASP A 172 11.89 -21.99 1.25
N MET A 173 12.49 -23.17 1.34
CA MET A 173 13.94 -23.35 1.41
C MET A 173 14.64 -22.90 0.12
N HIS A 174 14.14 -23.28 -1.05
CA HIS A 174 14.69 -22.83 -2.34
C HIS A 174 14.59 -21.31 -2.49
N ALA A 175 13.48 -20.73 -2.05
CA ALA A 175 13.29 -19.29 -2.07
C ALA A 175 14.28 -18.57 -1.15
N GLN A 176 14.46 -19.04 0.08
CA GLN A 176 15.48 -18.50 0.99
C GLN A 176 16.89 -18.63 0.39
N ALA A 177 17.19 -19.78 -0.21
CA ALA A 177 18.49 -20.02 -0.79
C ALA A 177 18.83 -19.09 -1.96
N ALA A 178 17.84 -18.82 -2.81
CA ALA A 178 18.00 -17.87 -3.91
C ALA A 178 18.19 -16.42 -3.44
N MET A 179 17.60 -16.06 -2.30
CA MET A 179 17.66 -14.70 -1.73
C MET A 179 18.89 -14.47 -0.85
N ALA A 180 19.51 -15.51 -0.29
CA ALA A 180 20.65 -15.38 0.61
C ALA A 180 21.87 -14.71 -0.02
N ARG A 181 22.00 -14.75 -1.36
CA ARG A 181 23.08 -14.10 -2.11
C ARG A 181 22.72 -12.74 -2.68
N ILE A 182 21.45 -12.32 -2.55
CA ILE A 182 21.02 -10.97 -2.88
C ILE A 182 21.41 -10.08 -1.68
N GLU A 183 22.69 -9.70 -1.62
CA GLU A 183 23.22 -8.75 -0.64
C GLU A 183 22.84 -7.31 -1.04
N GLY A 184 22.60 -6.44 -0.05
CA GLY A 184 21.85 -5.17 -0.13
C GLY A 184 22.38 -4.03 -1.03
N GLY A 185 23.14 -4.30 -2.09
CA GLY A 185 23.45 -3.33 -3.14
C GLY A 185 22.29 -3.13 -4.11
N LYS A 186 22.12 -1.92 -4.65
CA LYS A 186 21.01 -1.59 -5.58
C LYS A 186 20.93 -2.50 -6.82
N ASP A 187 22.07 -3.00 -7.30
CA ASP A 187 22.15 -3.87 -8.47
C ASP A 187 21.73 -5.33 -8.19
N SER A 188 21.63 -5.73 -6.92
CA SER A 188 21.28 -7.12 -6.56
C SER A 188 19.79 -7.42 -6.69
N ILE A 189 18.95 -6.38 -6.78
CA ILE A 189 17.48 -6.48 -6.77
C ILE A 189 16.91 -6.63 -8.19
N GLU A 190 17.61 -6.13 -9.20
CA GLU A 190 17.17 -6.15 -10.60
C GLU A 190 16.82 -7.56 -11.13
N PRO A 191 17.58 -8.64 -10.83
CA PRO A 191 17.20 -9.99 -11.19
C PRO A 191 15.80 -10.40 -10.69
N LEU A 192 15.47 -10.04 -9.45
CA LEU A 192 14.17 -10.35 -8.85
C LEU A 192 13.07 -9.49 -9.44
N LEU A 193 13.32 -8.19 -9.65
CA LEU A 193 12.36 -7.30 -10.32
C LEU A 193 12.02 -7.80 -11.73
N ALA A 194 13.04 -8.12 -12.52
CA ALA A 194 12.85 -8.65 -13.88
C ALA A 194 12.08 -9.98 -13.87
N CYS A 195 12.37 -10.87 -12.92
CA CYS A 195 11.63 -12.12 -12.76
C CYS A 195 10.15 -11.86 -12.42
N THR A 196 9.88 -10.94 -11.48
CA THR A 196 8.52 -10.55 -11.10
C THR A 196 7.75 -10.01 -12.31
N GLN A 197 8.34 -9.09 -13.07
CA GLN A 197 7.70 -8.50 -14.25
C GLN A 197 7.40 -9.57 -15.33
N GLN A 198 8.38 -10.41 -15.65
CA GLN A 198 8.22 -11.48 -16.64
C GLN A 198 7.11 -12.47 -16.28
N ILE A 199 6.97 -12.80 -14.98
CA ILE A 199 5.90 -13.70 -14.51
C ILE A 199 4.54 -12.99 -14.50
N SER A 200 4.50 -11.73 -14.08
CA SER A 200 3.29 -10.91 -14.13
C SER A 200 2.74 -10.77 -15.55
N GLU A 201 3.61 -10.69 -16.56
CA GLU A 201 3.22 -10.64 -17.98
C GLU A 201 2.57 -11.94 -18.48
N LEU A 202 2.91 -13.11 -17.91
CA LEU A 202 2.27 -14.39 -18.29
C LEU A 202 0.80 -14.44 -17.87
N GLY A 203 0.45 -13.78 -16.76
CA GLY A 203 -0.89 -13.84 -16.16
C GLY A 203 -1.29 -15.21 -15.61
N ASP A 204 -0.36 -16.15 -15.43
CA ASP A 204 -0.67 -17.49 -14.91
C ASP A 204 -0.68 -17.52 -13.36
N ARG A 205 -1.79 -17.98 -12.80
CA ARG A 205 -2.02 -18.01 -11.35
C ARG A 205 -1.02 -18.92 -10.61
N ARG A 206 -0.59 -20.04 -11.20
CA ARG A 206 0.34 -20.96 -10.54
C ARG A 206 1.75 -20.37 -10.45
N HIS A 207 2.21 -19.72 -11.51
CA HIS A 207 3.50 -19.02 -11.50
C HIS A 207 3.49 -17.88 -10.48
N THR A 208 2.41 -17.10 -10.41
CA THR A 208 2.28 -16.01 -9.42
C THR A 208 2.31 -16.53 -7.98
N GLU A 209 1.70 -17.68 -7.70
CA GLU A 209 1.71 -18.28 -6.35
C GLU A 209 3.12 -18.74 -5.93
N VAL A 210 3.88 -19.36 -6.83
CA VAL A 210 5.26 -19.75 -6.55
C VAL A 210 6.18 -18.54 -6.42
N LEU A 211 6.01 -17.52 -7.28
CA LEU A 211 6.71 -16.24 -7.18
C LEU A 211 6.50 -15.56 -5.81
N ARG A 212 5.31 -15.71 -5.22
CA ARG A 212 4.99 -15.17 -3.90
C ARG A 212 5.95 -15.69 -2.83
N SER A 213 6.36 -16.96 -2.88
CA SER A 213 7.35 -17.52 -1.94
C SER A 213 8.74 -16.88 -2.12
N LEU A 214 9.16 -16.62 -3.36
CA LEU A 214 10.43 -15.91 -3.65
C LEU A 214 10.41 -14.48 -3.11
N VAL A 215 9.34 -13.73 -3.43
CA VAL A 215 9.19 -12.34 -3.00
C VAL A 215 9.01 -12.25 -1.47
N ALA A 216 8.36 -13.22 -0.83
CA ALA A 216 8.27 -13.31 0.62
C ALA A 216 9.64 -13.62 1.27
N ALA A 217 10.45 -14.48 0.67
CA ALA A 217 11.82 -14.72 1.12
C ALA A 217 12.67 -13.44 1.02
N TYR A 218 12.55 -12.71 -0.08
CA TYR A 218 13.20 -11.40 -0.25
C TYR A 218 12.76 -10.40 0.81
N ARG A 219 11.45 -10.31 1.08
CA ARG A 219 10.92 -9.42 2.13
C ARG A 219 11.54 -9.73 3.50
N ARG A 220 11.70 -11.01 3.84
CA ARG A 220 12.32 -11.42 5.10
C ARG A 220 13.80 -11.02 5.16
N SER A 221 14.57 -11.22 4.10
CA SER A 221 16.00 -10.87 4.09
C SER A 221 16.23 -9.36 4.07
N SER A 222 15.35 -8.59 3.44
CA SER A 222 15.47 -7.12 3.32
C SER A 222 14.75 -6.32 4.41
N ASN A 223 14.03 -6.98 5.34
CA ASN A 223 13.20 -6.31 6.35
C ASN A 223 13.97 -5.24 7.17
N LEU A 224 15.18 -5.58 7.62
CA LEU A 224 16.01 -4.64 8.39
C LEU A 224 16.32 -3.39 7.55
N GLN A 225 16.75 -3.56 6.30
CA GLN A 225 17.04 -2.43 5.41
C GLN A 225 15.78 -1.63 5.09
N GLN A 226 14.64 -2.29 4.83
CA GLN A 226 13.36 -1.60 4.61
C GLN A 226 12.97 -0.73 5.81
N SER A 227 13.19 -1.23 7.03
CA SER A 227 12.93 -0.47 8.26
C SER A 227 13.86 0.73 8.43
N ILE A 228 15.14 0.57 8.07
CA ILE A 228 16.13 1.67 8.10
C ILE A 228 15.75 2.76 7.09
N GLU A 229 15.45 2.40 5.84
CA GLU A 229 15.04 3.36 4.81
C GLU A 229 13.75 4.08 5.21
N LEU A 230 12.78 3.36 5.80
CA LEU A 230 11.54 3.95 6.28
C LEU A 230 11.77 4.97 7.41
N HIS A 231 12.66 4.64 8.36
CA HIS A 231 13.01 5.56 9.44
C HIS A 231 13.77 6.80 8.92
N GLN A 232 14.57 6.66 7.86
CA GLN A 232 15.21 7.80 7.19
C GLN A 232 14.18 8.73 6.54
N ILE A 233 13.15 8.17 5.90
CA ILE A 233 12.03 8.98 5.35
C ILE A 233 11.32 9.73 6.47
N GLU A 234 10.96 9.05 7.56
CA GLU A 234 10.32 9.67 8.72
C GLU A 234 11.17 10.83 9.28
N SER A 235 12.46 10.58 9.52
CA SER A 235 13.40 11.60 10.02
C SER A 235 13.55 12.77 9.05
N ALA A 236 13.59 12.52 7.75
CA ALA A 236 13.67 13.55 6.73
C ALA A 236 12.40 14.40 6.67
N CYS A 237 11.23 13.78 6.83
CA CYS A 237 9.95 14.47 6.93
C CYS A 237 9.90 15.39 8.16
N GLU A 238 10.29 14.89 9.33
CA GLU A 238 10.34 15.70 10.57
C GLU A 238 11.30 16.88 10.44
N ALA A 239 12.49 16.66 9.88
CA ALA A 239 13.49 17.70 9.69
C ALA A 239 13.01 18.79 8.72
N LEU A 240 12.38 18.40 7.60
CA LEU A 240 11.81 19.35 6.64
C LEU A 240 10.61 20.10 7.21
N GLN A 241 9.79 19.46 8.05
CA GLN A 241 8.71 20.14 8.77
C GLN A 241 9.24 21.20 9.74
N ALA A 242 10.33 20.91 10.45
CA ALA A 242 10.95 21.85 11.38
C ALA A 242 11.63 23.03 10.68
N GLN A 243 12.22 22.81 9.49
CA GLN A 243 12.93 23.84 8.73
C GLN A 243 12.51 23.83 7.23
N PRO A 244 11.30 24.31 6.90
CA PRO A 244 10.71 24.17 5.56
C PRO A 244 11.46 24.90 4.44
N THR A 245 12.24 25.92 4.77
CA THR A 245 12.94 26.77 3.79
C THR A 245 14.33 26.27 3.42
N GLU A 246 14.84 25.23 4.09
CA GLU A 246 16.18 24.71 3.87
C GLU A 246 16.18 23.68 2.72
N ALA A 247 16.76 24.05 1.57
CA ALA A 247 16.73 23.22 0.36
C ALA A 247 17.37 21.83 0.53
N SER A 248 18.44 21.73 1.33
CA SER A 248 19.13 20.48 1.66
C SER A 248 18.20 19.44 2.30
N ARG A 249 17.17 19.86 3.04
CA ARG A 249 16.20 18.95 3.68
C ARG A 249 15.31 18.25 2.68
N LEU A 250 14.97 18.94 1.59
CA LEU A 250 14.22 18.35 0.48
C LEU A 250 15.06 17.32 -0.27
N GLU A 251 16.35 17.57 -0.45
CA GLU A 251 17.29 16.63 -1.06
C GLU A 251 17.43 15.36 -0.22
N VAL A 252 17.57 15.49 1.12
CA VAL A 252 17.63 14.33 2.03
C VAL A 252 16.35 13.49 1.96
N LEU A 253 15.16 14.12 1.91
CA LEU A 253 13.91 13.39 1.72
C LEU A 253 13.87 12.68 0.36
N ALA A 254 14.35 13.32 -0.71
CA ALA A 254 14.41 12.72 -2.03
C ALA A 254 15.31 11.47 -2.05
N GLU A 255 16.49 11.56 -1.43
CA GLU A 255 17.43 10.43 -1.35
C GLU A 255 16.84 9.24 -0.57
N ALA A 256 16.20 9.51 0.58
CA ALA A 256 15.56 8.47 1.39
C ALA A 256 14.40 7.79 0.63
N LEU A 257 13.57 8.57 -0.06
CA LEU A 257 12.49 8.02 -0.90
C LEU A 257 13.03 7.17 -2.06
N VAL A 258 14.10 7.63 -2.73
CA VAL A 258 14.77 6.85 -3.80
C VAL A 258 15.32 5.54 -3.26
N GLY A 259 15.96 5.56 -2.09
CA GLY A 259 16.49 4.37 -1.41
C GLY A 259 15.40 3.34 -1.15
N TRP A 260 14.32 3.75 -0.48
CA TRP A 260 13.18 2.89 -0.18
C TRP A 260 12.49 2.35 -1.44
N VAL A 261 12.17 3.21 -2.42
CA VAL A 261 11.50 2.78 -3.66
C VAL A 261 12.35 1.76 -4.40
N SER A 262 13.66 2.00 -4.53
CA SER A 262 14.59 1.08 -5.20
C SER A 262 14.60 -0.29 -4.53
N LEU A 263 14.58 -0.32 -3.18
CA LEU A 263 14.55 -1.55 -2.40
C LEU A 263 13.24 -2.32 -2.56
N CYS A 264 12.12 -1.62 -2.65
CA CYS A 264 10.78 -2.19 -2.64
C CYS A 264 10.20 -2.48 -4.03
N ARG A 265 10.91 -2.18 -5.14
CA ARG A 265 10.38 -2.36 -6.52
C ARG A 265 9.78 -3.73 -6.80
N PRO A 266 10.41 -4.87 -6.43
CA PRO A 266 9.81 -6.19 -6.69
C PRO A 266 8.53 -6.44 -5.87
N LEU A 267 8.45 -5.86 -4.66
CA LEU A 267 7.28 -5.97 -3.79
C LEU A 267 6.12 -5.16 -4.37
N ILE A 268 6.40 -3.91 -4.76
CA ILE A 268 5.42 -3.00 -5.39
C ILE A 268 4.90 -3.60 -6.70
N ALA A 269 5.79 -4.13 -7.55
CA ALA A 269 5.41 -4.75 -8.82
C ALA A 269 4.45 -5.94 -8.61
N LEU A 270 4.72 -6.80 -7.62
CA LEU A 270 3.84 -7.93 -7.30
C LEU A 270 2.49 -7.48 -6.73
N ASP A 271 2.47 -6.47 -5.85
CA ASP A 271 1.25 -5.95 -5.23
C ASP A 271 0.29 -5.39 -6.30
N ILE A 272 0.83 -4.60 -7.24
CA ILE A 272 0.09 -4.03 -8.37
C ILE A 272 -0.50 -5.12 -9.25
N HIS A 273 0.30 -6.13 -9.63
CA HIS A 273 -0.17 -7.21 -10.48
C HIS A 273 -1.34 -7.99 -9.85
N ARG A 274 -1.33 -8.13 -8.51
CA ARG A 274 -2.37 -8.83 -7.77
C ARG A 274 -3.61 -7.97 -7.51
N GLY A 275 -3.56 -6.67 -7.78
CA GLY A 275 -4.57 -5.72 -7.29
C GLY A 275 -4.69 -5.73 -5.77
N ALA A 276 -3.64 -6.17 -5.07
CA ALA A 276 -3.57 -6.15 -3.63
C ALA A 276 -3.11 -4.77 -3.15
N ARG A 277 -3.29 -4.51 -1.86
CA ARG A 277 -2.82 -3.27 -1.23
C ARG A 277 -2.21 -3.60 0.11
N GLU A 278 -0.90 -3.80 0.10
CA GLU A 278 -0.16 -4.06 1.32
C GLU A 278 0.09 -2.76 2.09
N ARG A 279 -0.42 -2.71 3.33
CA ARG A 279 -0.32 -1.50 4.17
C ARG A 279 1.12 -1.04 4.39
N ASP A 280 2.05 -1.96 4.53
CA ASP A 280 3.46 -1.64 4.81
C ASP A 280 4.11 -0.89 3.64
N LEU A 281 3.65 -1.12 2.40
CA LEU A 281 4.14 -0.41 1.22
C LEU A 281 3.53 0.99 1.08
N GLU A 282 2.42 1.28 1.76
CA GLU A 282 1.74 2.58 1.71
C GLU A 282 2.30 3.58 2.72
N ILE A 283 3.06 3.12 3.72
CA ILE A 283 3.58 3.97 4.81
C ILE A 283 4.36 5.19 4.30
N PRO A 284 5.29 5.08 3.31
CA PRO A 284 5.98 6.26 2.78
C PRO A 284 5.04 7.30 2.17
N THR A 285 4.00 6.84 1.47
CA THR A 285 2.96 7.73 0.91
C THR A 285 2.24 8.45 2.04
N ASP A 286 1.84 7.74 3.09
CA ASP A 286 1.16 8.33 4.25
C ASP A 286 2.04 9.36 4.97
N LEU A 287 3.33 9.09 5.14
CA LEU A 287 4.31 10.02 5.73
C LEU A 287 4.46 11.29 4.88
N VAL A 288 4.61 11.16 3.56
CA VAL A 288 4.71 12.29 2.63
C VAL A 288 3.42 13.12 2.67
N ARG A 289 2.26 12.48 2.67
CA ARG A 289 0.96 13.18 2.75
C ARG A 289 0.75 13.88 4.09
N ALA A 290 1.16 13.26 5.19
CA ALA A 290 1.13 13.88 6.52
C ALA A 290 2.01 15.15 6.57
N LEU A 291 3.23 15.07 6.01
CA LEU A 291 4.12 16.22 5.88
C LEU A 291 3.49 17.34 5.04
N ILE A 292 2.93 17.00 3.87
CA ILE A 292 2.22 17.95 3.01
C ILE A 292 1.08 18.64 3.77
N GLY A 293 0.30 17.88 4.54
CA GLY A 293 -0.77 18.41 5.40
C GLY A 293 -0.24 19.39 6.44
N ASN A 294 0.84 19.06 7.13
CA ASN A 294 1.47 19.91 8.15
C ASN A 294 2.04 21.21 7.58
N LEU A 295 2.72 21.13 6.43
CA LEU A 295 3.24 22.29 5.71
C LEU A 295 2.11 23.22 5.25
N THR A 296 1.03 22.63 4.72
CA THR A 296 -0.17 23.37 4.29
C THR A 296 -0.86 24.07 5.47
N ALA A 297 -0.99 23.39 6.62
CA ALA A 297 -1.56 23.98 7.83
C ALA A 297 -0.73 25.16 8.36
N SER A 298 0.59 25.14 8.11
CA SER A 298 1.53 26.19 8.45
C SER A 298 1.70 27.24 7.34
N GLN A 299 0.82 27.25 6.33
CA GLN A 299 0.81 28.15 5.17
C GLN A 299 2.10 28.12 4.32
N GLN A 300 2.88 27.04 4.40
CA GLN A 300 4.09 26.81 3.60
C GLN A 300 3.73 26.15 2.25
N TYR A 301 2.84 26.77 1.48
CA TYR A 301 2.25 26.18 0.26
C TYR A 301 3.29 25.84 -0.81
N ASP A 302 4.28 26.71 -1.03
CA ASP A 302 5.32 26.48 -2.05
C ASP A 302 6.17 25.23 -1.74
N VAL A 303 6.49 25.01 -0.47
CA VAL A 303 7.25 23.83 -0.02
C VAL A 303 6.37 22.59 -0.10
N ALA A 304 5.10 22.69 0.31
CA ALA A 304 4.14 21.60 0.20
C ALA A 304 3.98 21.12 -1.26
N LEU A 305 3.88 22.04 -2.23
CA LEU A 305 3.83 21.71 -3.66
C LEU A 305 5.12 21.05 -4.16
N LYS A 306 6.29 21.49 -3.70
CA LYS A 306 7.58 20.84 -4.05
C LYS A 306 7.67 19.41 -3.51
N VAL A 307 7.29 19.20 -2.25
CA VAL A 307 7.24 17.86 -1.63
C VAL A 307 6.26 16.97 -2.38
N LEU A 308 5.10 17.51 -2.76
CA LEU A 308 4.11 16.81 -3.54
C LEU A 308 4.63 16.36 -4.91
N ASP A 309 5.25 17.26 -5.67
CA ASP A 309 5.80 16.92 -6.98
C ASP A 309 6.95 15.91 -6.85
N LEU A 310 7.78 16.03 -5.82
CA LEU A 310 8.82 15.04 -5.48
C LEU A 310 8.19 13.66 -5.23
N GLY A 311 7.19 13.59 -4.33
CA GLY A 311 6.49 12.36 -4.00
C GLY A 311 5.83 11.73 -5.22
N ARG A 312 5.14 12.51 -6.05
CA ARG A 312 4.50 12.02 -7.28
C ARG A 312 5.50 11.40 -8.25
N ASN A 313 6.66 12.05 -8.42
CA ASN A 313 7.68 11.58 -9.37
C ASN A 313 8.33 10.27 -8.88
N LEU A 314 8.71 10.22 -7.60
CA LEU A 314 9.42 9.07 -7.03
C LEU A 314 8.50 7.87 -6.76
N LEU A 315 7.26 8.12 -6.38
CA LEU A 315 6.23 7.08 -6.13
C LEU A 315 5.39 6.78 -7.39
N SER A 316 5.85 7.18 -8.58
CA SER A 316 5.13 6.98 -9.85
C SER A 316 4.81 5.53 -10.18
N SER A 317 5.55 4.59 -9.60
CA SER A 317 5.26 3.15 -9.72
C SER A 317 4.02 2.72 -8.91
N MET A 318 3.46 3.57 -8.05
CA MET A 318 2.32 3.27 -7.18
C MET A 318 1.09 4.12 -7.59
N PRO A 319 0.18 3.60 -8.43
CA PRO A 319 -0.91 4.40 -9.00
C PRO A 319 -1.80 5.08 -7.96
N THR A 320 -2.16 4.36 -6.90
CA THR A 320 -3.01 4.90 -5.82
C THR A 320 -2.37 6.08 -5.10
N ALA A 321 -1.05 6.04 -4.88
CA ALA A 321 -0.31 7.14 -4.26
C ALA A 321 -0.32 8.38 -5.17
N VAL A 322 -0.13 8.19 -6.47
CA VAL A 322 -0.19 9.26 -7.47
C VAL A 322 -1.58 9.92 -7.48
N ASP A 323 -2.65 9.13 -7.51
CA ASP A 323 -4.02 9.65 -7.51
C ASP A 323 -4.33 10.46 -6.25
N GLN A 324 -3.87 10.00 -5.09
CA GLN A 324 -4.01 10.71 -3.82
C GLN A 324 -3.27 12.05 -3.84
N LEU A 325 -2.01 12.05 -4.30
CA LEU A 325 -1.19 13.27 -4.38
C LEU A 325 -1.77 14.27 -5.39
N GLU A 326 -2.35 13.83 -6.51
CA GLU A 326 -3.06 14.73 -7.43
C GLU A 326 -4.37 15.29 -6.85
N GLY A 327 -5.02 14.54 -5.96
CA GLY A 327 -6.11 15.06 -5.11
C GLY A 327 -5.62 16.18 -4.19
N ASP A 328 -4.52 15.94 -3.47
CA ASP A 328 -3.95 16.89 -2.52
C ASP A 328 -3.43 18.16 -3.24
N LYS A 329 -2.86 18.04 -4.43
CA LYS A 329 -2.36 19.16 -5.24
C LYS A 329 -3.44 20.18 -5.52
N ARG A 330 -4.59 19.71 -6.01
CA ARG A 330 -5.76 20.55 -6.30
C ARG A 330 -6.34 21.21 -5.05
N LEU A 331 -6.18 20.60 -3.88
CA LEU A 331 -6.57 21.22 -2.61
C LEU A 331 -5.60 22.35 -2.24
N ILE A 332 -4.29 22.11 -2.33
CA ILE A 332 -3.26 23.08 -1.97
C ILE A 332 -3.28 24.29 -2.91
N GLU A 333 -3.42 24.07 -4.21
CA GLU A 333 -3.52 25.16 -5.20
C GLU A 333 -4.73 26.08 -4.91
N ARG A 334 -5.88 25.50 -4.50
CA ARG A 334 -7.04 26.30 -4.07
C ARG A 334 -6.77 27.08 -2.79
N LEU A 335 -6.17 26.45 -1.77
CA LEU A 335 -5.84 27.13 -0.51
C LEU A 335 -4.80 28.25 -0.70
N LEU A 336 -3.84 28.05 -1.61
CA LEU A 336 -2.87 29.07 -1.98
C LEU A 336 -3.56 30.25 -2.66
N LEU A 337 -4.47 29.99 -3.62
CA LEU A 337 -5.26 31.03 -4.26
C LEU A 337 -6.08 31.82 -3.24
N ASP A 338 -6.80 31.13 -2.35
CA ASP A 338 -7.58 31.75 -1.27
C ASP A 338 -6.69 32.64 -0.38
N ALA A 339 -5.51 32.14 0.03
CA ALA A 339 -4.57 32.89 0.85
C ALA A 339 -4.00 34.13 0.13
N GLN A 340 -3.76 34.05 -1.18
CA GLN A 340 -3.30 35.16 -2.01
C GLN A 340 -4.39 36.21 -2.25
N MET A 341 -5.65 35.78 -2.33
CA MET A 341 -6.83 36.63 -2.50
C MET A 341 -7.23 37.35 -1.21
N LYS A 342 -7.00 36.73 -0.05
CA LYS A 342 -7.41 37.22 1.28
C LYS A 342 -7.07 38.69 1.56
N PRO A 343 -5.86 39.23 1.25
CA PRO A 343 -5.57 40.64 1.49
C PRO A 343 -6.44 41.60 0.67
N LEU A 344 -6.86 41.19 -0.53
CA LEU A 344 -7.73 42.00 -1.37
C LEU A 344 -9.18 41.96 -0.87
N GLU A 345 -9.66 40.79 -0.48
CA GLU A 345 -10.97 40.61 0.15
C GLU A 345 -11.07 41.44 1.44
N ASP A 346 -10.12 41.28 2.36
CA ASP A 346 -10.09 42.00 3.63
C ASP A 346 -10.02 43.53 3.42
N PHE A 347 -9.33 43.99 2.37
CA PHE A 347 -9.28 45.41 2.02
C PHE A 347 -10.64 45.94 1.54
N ILE A 348 -11.37 45.15 0.73
CA ILE A 348 -12.71 45.51 0.25
C ILE A 348 -13.73 45.47 1.40
N ASP A 349 -13.67 44.44 2.24
CA ASP A 349 -14.54 44.28 3.40
C ASP A 349 -14.32 45.39 4.43
N GLY A 350 -13.10 45.93 4.52
CA GLY A 350 -12.73 47.07 5.36
C GLY A 350 -13.55 48.35 5.08
N PHE A 351 -14.22 48.46 3.93
CA PHE A 351 -15.14 49.57 3.67
C PHE A 351 -16.48 49.44 4.41
N GLN A 352 -16.81 48.29 5.01
CA GLN A 352 -18.04 48.09 5.81
C GLN A 352 -19.33 48.54 5.10
N SER A 353 -19.41 48.39 3.77
CA SER A 353 -20.51 48.90 2.93
C SER A 353 -20.59 50.44 2.79
N ASP A 354 -19.67 51.21 3.36
CA ASP A 354 -19.51 52.66 3.13
C ASP A 354 -18.41 52.95 2.11
N PHE A 355 -18.81 53.00 0.84
CA PHE A 355 -17.91 53.27 -0.27
C PHE A 355 -17.79 54.76 -0.63
N ARG A 356 -18.25 55.70 0.22
CA ARG A 356 -18.28 57.14 -0.12
C ARG A 356 -16.91 57.70 -0.49
N LEU A 357 -15.89 57.42 0.33
CA LEU A 357 -14.52 57.89 0.09
C LEU A 357 -13.90 57.25 -1.15
N LEU A 358 -14.15 55.95 -1.37
CA LEU A 358 -13.71 55.25 -2.57
C LEU A 358 -14.36 55.84 -3.83
N ASN A 359 -15.68 56.09 -3.79
CA ASN A 359 -16.42 56.70 -4.90
C ASN A 359 -15.89 58.10 -5.25
N GLN A 360 -15.60 58.95 -4.25
CA GLN A 360 -15.01 60.26 -4.49
C GLN A 360 -13.62 60.16 -5.14
N ALA A 361 -12.77 59.28 -4.63
CA ALA A 361 -11.42 59.06 -5.16
C ALA A 361 -11.44 58.56 -6.62
N LEU A 362 -12.28 57.55 -6.92
CA LEU A 362 -12.46 57.01 -8.26
C LEU A 362 -13.02 58.03 -9.25
N LYS A 363 -13.95 58.89 -8.83
CA LYS A 363 -14.49 59.97 -9.68
C LYS A 363 -13.45 61.03 -10.02
N LYS A 364 -12.50 61.27 -9.11
CA LYS A 364 -11.47 62.32 -9.23
C LYS A 364 -10.32 61.89 -10.14
N ASN A 365 -9.69 60.75 -9.85
CA ASN A 365 -8.44 60.32 -10.51
C ASN A 365 -8.51 58.92 -11.13
N GLY A 366 -9.67 58.26 -11.07
CA GLY A 366 -9.87 56.91 -11.62
C GLY A 366 -9.18 55.80 -10.82
N PHE A 367 -9.04 54.64 -11.46
CA PHE A 367 -8.38 53.46 -10.91
C PHE A 367 -7.13 53.13 -11.74
N GLY A 368 -5.96 53.07 -11.12
CA GLY A 368 -4.68 52.90 -11.80
C GLY A 368 -3.51 53.46 -11.01
N GLN A 369 -2.33 53.55 -11.64
CA GLN A 369 -1.09 54.03 -11.01
C GLN A 369 -1.20 55.44 -10.42
N ASN A 370 -2.06 56.29 -10.97
CA ASN A 370 -2.27 57.67 -10.53
C ASN A 370 -3.47 57.83 -9.57
N ALA A 371 -4.05 56.72 -9.09
CA ALA A 371 -5.15 56.77 -8.14
C ALA A 371 -4.72 57.41 -6.82
N THR A 372 -5.62 58.19 -6.20
CA THR A 372 -5.39 58.85 -4.91
C THR A 372 -6.24 58.22 -3.82
N ASP A 373 -5.90 58.52 -2.56
CA ASP A 373 -6.71 58.18 -1.39
C ASP A 373 -7.06 56.68 -1.32
N ALA A 374 -8.32 56.33 -1.00
CA ALA A 374 -8.79 54.95 -0.92
C ALA A 374 -8.59 54.14 -2.22
N ALA A 375 -8.66 54.79 -3.39
CA ALA A 375 -8.45 54.12 -4.67
C ALA A 375 -6.97 53.74 -4.90
N SER A 376 -6.02 54.49 -4.33
CA SER A 376 -4.58 54.17 -4.36
C SER A 376 -4.27 52.91 -3.54
N GLY A 377 -4.90 52.79 -2.37
CA GLY A 377 -4.81 51.60 -1.51
C GLY A 377 -5.33 50.36 -2.23
N LEU A 378 -6.56 50.45 -2.77
CA LEU A 378 -7.18 49.36 -3.53
C LEU A 378 -6.31 48.93 -4.72
N TRP A 379 -5.81 49.90 -5.49
CA TRP A 379 -4.94 49.63 -6.64
C TRP A 379 -3.67 48.88 -6.24
N ARG A 380 -3.02 49.29 -5.14
CA ARG A 380 -1.78 48.64 -4.67
C ARG A 380 -2.01 47.20 -4.25
N VAL A 381 -3.08 46.95 -3.49
CA VAL A 381 -3.44 45.60 -3.05
C VAL A 381 -3.83 44.74 -4.25
N PHE A 382 -4.67 45.25 -5.15
CA PHE A 382 -5.05 44.58 -6.39
C PHE A 382 -3.83 44.18 -7.22
N VAL A 383 -2.91 45.11 -7.53
CA VAL A 383 -1.72 44.79 -8.34
C VAL A 383 -0.84 43.75 -7.66
N LYS A 384 -0.70 43.80 -6.32
CA LYS A 384 0.05 42.80 -5.56
C LYS A 384 -0.60 41.41 -5.67
N THR A 385 -1.91 41.32 -5.45
CA THR A 385 -2.68 40.06 -5.53
C THR A 385 -2.74 39.51 -6.96
N ALA A 386 -2.99 40.37 -7.95
CA ALA A 386 -2.95 40.04 -9.37
C ALA A 386 -1.60 39.47 -9.80
N LYS A 387 -0.49 40.04 -9.30
CA LYS A 387 0.85 39.51 -9.58
C LYS A 387 1.10 38.17 -8.88
N ALA A 388 0.63 38.01 -7.64
CA ALA A 388 0.84 36.78 -6.86
C ALA A 388 0.10 35.57 -7.46
N THR A 389 -1.07 35.80 -8.06
CA THR A 389 -1.96 34.78 -8.64
C THR A 389 -1.69 34.49 -10.12
N ASP A 390 -0.74 35.20 -10.75
CA ASP A 390 -0.45 35.18 -12.19
C ASP A 390 -1.63 35.68 -13.06
N PRO A 391 -1.54 36.90 -13.63
CA PRO A 391 -2.57 37.46 -14.51
C PRO A 391 -2.92 36.60 -15.72
N GLY A 392 -1.97 35.81 -16.23
CA GLY A 392 -2.18 34.94 -17.38
C GLY A 392 -2.96 33.67 -17.06
N ARG A 393 -3.14 33.34 -15.78
CA ARG A 393 -3.77 32.10 -15.32
C ARG A 393 -5.00 32.31 -14.45
N SER A 394 -4.97 33.30 -13.56
CA SER A 394 -6.00 33.53 -12.55
C SER A 394 -6.90 34.70 -12.92
N PRO A 395 -8.20 34.48 -13.24
CA PRO A 395 -9.16 35.57 -13.42
C PRO A 395 -9.67 36.18 -12.10
N GLU A 396 -9.48 35.51 -10.96
CA GLU A 396 -10.15 35.79 -9.69
C GLU A 396 -9.94 37.22 -9.15
N PRO A 397 -8.71 37.79 -9.11
CA PRO A 397 -8.51 39.18 -8.65
C PRO A 397 -9.25 40.22 -9.50
N TRP A 398 -9.37 39.98 -10.80
CA TRP A 398 -10.06 40.88 -11.73
C TRP A 398 -11.57 40.78 -11.57
N MET A 399 -12.09 39.56 -11.41
CA MET A 399 -13.51 39.33 -11.18
C MET A 399 -13.96 39.92 -9.84
N LEU A 400 -13.14 39.84 -8.79
CA LEU A 400 -13.47 40.46 -7.51
C LEU A 400 -13.58 42.00 -7.60
N ILE A 401 -12.64 42.67 -8.28
CA ILE A 401 -12.72 44.13 -8.50
C ILE A 401 -13.88 44.48 -9.44
N ARG A 402 -14.16 43.67 -10.46
CA ARG A 402 -15.32 43.83 -11.33
C ARG A 402 -16.62 43.79 -10.53
N ASP A 403 -16.77 42.83 -9.64
CA ASP A 403 -17.98 42.67 -8.83
C ASP A 403 -18.16 43.87 -7.88
N LEU A 404 -17.06 44.40 -7.33
CA LEU A 404 -17.08 45.68 -6.62
C LEU A 404 -17.56 46.82 -7.54
N ALA A 405 -17.12 46.89 -8.79
CA ALA A 405 -17.60 47.89 -9.75
C ALA A 405 -19.11 47.80 -9.96
N ILE A 406 -19.63 46.59 -10.13
CA ILE A 406 -21.06 46.32 -10.32
C ILE A 406 -21.83 46.76 -9.08
N HIS A 407 -21.34 46.43 -7.88
CA HIS A 407 -21.92 46.87 -6.62
C HIS A 407 -21.95 48.40 -6.49
N LEU A 408 -20.86 49.08 -6.88
CA LEU A 408 -20.85 50.55 -6.90
C LEU A 408 -21.88 51.11 -7.89
N ASN A 409 -22.06 50.52 -9.07
CA ASN A 409 -23.03 50.97 -10.08
C ASN A 409 -24.47 50.93 -9.57
N GLN A 410 -24.81 49.96 -8.71
CA GLN A 410 -26.15 49.82 -8.13
C GLN A 410 -26.53 50.97 -7.16
N ASN A 411 -25.55 51.77 -6.72
CA ASN A 411 -25.80 52.96 -5.91
C ASN A 411 -26.01 54.20 -6.79
N VAL A 412 -27.00 55.05 -6.45
CA VAL A 412 -27.51 56.18 -7.27
C VAL A 412 -26.42 57.14 -7.78
N GLU A 413 -25.28 57.25 -7.09
CA GLU A 413 -24.16 58.11 -7.52
C GLU A 413 -22.90 57.35 -8.00
N GLY A 414 -22.94 56.02 -8.12
CA GLY A 414 -21.75 55.19 -8.29
C GLY A 414 -21.37 54.85 -9.74
N ALA A 415 -22.24 55.05 -10.74
CA ALA A 415 -21.98 54.68 -12.13
C ALA A 415 -20.68 55.29 -12.72
N LYS A 416 -20.35 56.54 -12.36
CA LYS A 416 -19.10 57.20 -12.79
C LYS A 416 -17.87 56.55 -12.15
N ALA A 417 -17.95 56.15 -10.89
CA ALA A 417 -16.89 55.46 -10.18
C ALA A 417 -16.70 54.04 -10.72
N ALA A 418 -17.80 53.29 -10.90
CA ALA A 418 -17.80 51.95 -11.51
C ALA A 418 -17.16 51.96 -12.91
N SER A 419 -17.55 52.90 -13.77
CA SER A 419 -16.95 53.08 -15.10
C SER A 419 -15.46 53.42 -15.06
N ALA A 420 -15.00 54.15 -14.05
CA ALA A 420 -13.59 54.51 -13.89
C ALA A 420 -12.75 53.31 -13.42
N LEU A 421 -13.33 52.48 -12.56
CA LEU A 421 -12.73 51.26 -12.04
C LEU A 421 -12.57 50.19 -13.12
N ILE A 422 -13.62 49.89 -13.89
CA ILE A 422 -13.56 48.94 -15.02
C ILE A 422 -12.57 49.41 -16.11
N ARG A 423 -12.54 50.71 -16.43
CA ARG A 423 -11.54 51.26 -17.38
C ARG A 423 -10.11 51.06 -16.90
N GLY A 424 -9.87 51.27 -15.61
CA GLY A 424 -8.57 51.01 -14.98
C GLY A 424 -8.15 49.54 -15.10
N LEU A 425 -9.09 48.62 -14.85
CA LEU A 425 -8.84 47.18 -15.00
C LEU A 425 -8.49 46.80 -16.44
N ILE A 426 -9.23 47.30 -17.45
CA ILE A 426 -8.96 47.01 -18.86
C ILE A 426 -7.56 47.50 -19.24
N HIS A 427 -7.24 48.76 -18.93
CA HIS A 427 -5.94 49.36 -19.26
C HIS A 427 -4.78 48.61 -18.60
N HIS A 428 -4.97 48.12 -17.37
CA HIS A 428 -3.96 47.31 -16.73
C HIS A 428 -3.87 45.92 -17.35
N GLY A 429 -5.00 45.24 -17.54
CA GLY A 429 -5.09 43.89 -18.08
C GLY A 429 -4.46 43.78 -19.47
N GLU A 430 -4.61 44.80 -20.32
CA GLU A 430 -3.95 44.89 -21.62
C GLU A 430 -2.41 44.96 -21.50
N LYS A 431 -1.90 45.61 -20.45
CA LYS A 431 -0.44 45.72 -20.21
C LYS A 431 0.17 44.45 -19.64
N VAL A 432 -0.56 43.73 -18.79
CA VAL A 432 -0.06 42.51 -18.10
C VAL A 432 -0.50 41.22 -18.77
N ALA A 433 -1.13 41.31 -19.94
CA ALA A 433 -1.63 40.17 -20.71
C ALA A 433 -2.53 39.23 -19.89
N VAL A 434 -3.56 39.79 -19.24
CA VAL A 434 -4.55 38.99 -18.51
C VAL A 434 -5.32 38.05 -19.44
N VAL A 435 -5.88 36.97 -18.89
CA VAL A 435 -6.75 36.02 -19.60
C VAL A 435 -7.75 36.74 -20.54
N PRO A 436 -7.81 36.41 -21.84
CA PRO A 436 -8.62 37.17 -22.82
C PRO A 436 -10.12 37.26 -22.49
N SER A 437 -10.69 36.23 -21.88
CA SER A 437 -12.09 36.21 -21.45
C SER A 437 -12.39 37.30 -20.41
N VAL A 438 -11.45 37.59 -19.52
CA VAL A 438 -11.57 38.68 -18.52
C VAL A 438 -11.70 40.03 -19.22
N LEU A 439 -10.82 40.33 -20.18
CA LEU A 439 -10.89 41.60 -20.93
C LEU A 439 -12.18 41.74 -21.74
N HIS A 440 -12.68 40.65 -22.29
CA HIS A 440 -13.96 40.65 -23.02
C HIS A 440 -15.11 41.01 -22.08
N THR A 441 -15.23 40.29 -20.95
CA THR A 441 -16.26 40.54 -19.93
C THR A 441 -16.21 41.98 -19.42
N LEU A 442 -15.02 42.48 -19.05
CA LEU A 442 -14.87 43.85 -18.55
C LEU A 442 -15.30 44.91 -19.58
N ARG A 443 -15.02 44.69 -20.88
CA ARG A 443 -15.45 45.60 -21.94
C ARG A 443 -16.97 45.60 -22.11
N ASP A 444 -17.61 44.44 -21.95
CA ASP A 444 -19.06 44.34 -22.03
C ASP A 444 -19.75 44.98 -20.81
N ASP A 445 -19.24 44.77 -19.60
CA ASP A 445 -19.73 45.47 -18.40
C ASP A 445 -19.59 47.00 -18.55
N LEU A 446 -18.46 47.47 -19.09
CA LEU A 446 -18.24 48.89 -19.34
C LEU A 446 -19.28 49.48 -20.32
N ARG A 447 -19.65 48.73 -21.36
CA ARG A 447 -20.69 49.14 -22.32
C ARG A 447 -22.06 49.21 -21.66
N LEU A 448 -22.40 48.25 -20.80
CA LEU A 448 -23.66 48.21 -20.07
C LEU A 448 -23.80 49.41 -19.13
N ILE A 449 -22.80 49.64 -18.27
CA ILE A 449 -22.77 50.75 -17.30
C ILE A 449 -22.89 52.11 -18.03
N GLN A 450 -22.20 52.28 -19.16
CA GLN A 450 -22.28 53.52 -19.95
C GLN A 450 -23.65 53.73 -20.61
N THR A 451 -24.33 52.64 -20.98
CA THR A 451 -25.66 52.71 -21.60
C THR A 451 -26.72 53.10 -20.58
N GLU A 452 -26.71 52.48 -19.40
CA GLU A 452 -27.60 52.81 -18.27
C GLU A 452 -27.49 54.29 -17.87
N ARG A 453 -26.25 54.80 -17.78
CA ARG A 453 -25.99 56.21 -17.48
C ARG A 453 -26.58 57.16 -18.52
N ARG A 454 -26.50 56.82 -19.81
CA ARG A 454 -27.08 57.65 -20.90
C ARG A 454 -28.60 57.71 -20.84
N SER A 455 -29.26 56.67 -20.33
CA SER A 455 -30.70 56.67 -20.07
C SER A 455 -31.08 57.53 -18.87
N ASP A 456 -30.29 57.54 -17.79
CA ASP A 456 -30.56 58.37 -16.61
C ASP A 456 -30.27 59.86 -16.84
N GLU A 457 -29.19 60.22 -17.56
CA GLU A 457 -28.89 61.62 -17.92
C GLU A 457 -29.93 62.22 -18.91
N ARG A 458 -30.73 61.39 -19.59
CA ARG A 458 -31.79 61.83 -20.51
C ARG A 458 -33.18 61.98 -19.86
N ARG A 459 -33.34 61.61 -18.58
CA ARG A 459 -34.58 61.90 -17.84
C ARG A 459 -34.52 63.33 -17.28
N PRO A 460 -35.38 64.27 -17.72
CA PRO A 460 -35.39 65.63 -17.16
C PRO A 460 -35.81 65.61 -15.70
N THR A 461 -35.02 66.24 -14.84
CA THR A 461 -35.31 66.46 -13.43
C THR A 461 -36.52 67.39 -13.28
N LYS A 462 -37.63 66.86 -12.73
CA LYS A 462 -38.68 67.68 -12.12
C LYS A 462 -38.70 67.42 -10.61
N PRO A 463 -38.89 68.44 -9.76
CA PRO A 463 -38.94 68.26 -8.32
C PRO A 463 -40.32 67.79 -7.84
N ASN A 464 -40.29 66.96 -6.80
CA ASN A 464 -41.30 66.62 -5.77
C ASN A 464 -42.75 66.29 -6.18
N HIS A 465 -43.21 65.08 -5.85
CA HIS A 465 -43.94 64.77 -4.61
C HIS A 465 -44.39 63.30 -4.63
N GLU A 466 -44.60 62.75 -3.43
CA GLU A 466 -45.20 61.45 -3.15
C GLU A 466 -46.32 61.06 -4.14
N LYS A 467 -46.20 59.84 -4.67
CA LYS A 467 -47.24 58.81 -4.57
C LYS A 467 -46.67 57.47 -5.03
N ALA A 468 -46.72 56.52 -4.10
CA ALA A 468 -46.74 55.11 -4.42
C ALA A 468 -47.84 54.85 -5.46
N VAL A 469 -47.55 54.03 -6.46
CA VAL A 469 -48.43 52.99 -6.98
C VAL A 469 -47.59 52.05 -7.84
N TRP A 470 -47.61 50.81 -7.39
CA TRP A 470 -47.30 49.55 -8.05
C TRP A 470 -47.80 49.51 -9.50
N LEU A 471 -46.98 49.05 -10.45
CA LEU A 471 -47.43 48.02 -11.38
C LEU A 471 -46.24 47.25 -11.97
N ALA A 472 -46.35 45.93 -11.83
CA ALA A 472 -45.45 44.91 -12.29
C ALA A 472 -45.45 44.74 -13.82
N GLY A 473 -44.34 44.24 -14.36
CA GLY A 473 -44.31 43.65 -15.70
C GLY A 473 -42.91 43.66 -16.33
N THR A 474 -42.27 42.49 -16.32
CA THR A 474 -41.11 42.06 -17.14
C THR A 474 -39.69 42.46 -16.71
N THR A 475 -39.18 41.86 -15.63
CA THR A 475 -37.75 41.51 -15.48
C THR A 475 -37.62 40.20 -14.71
N LEU A 476 -37.75 39.07 -15.40
CA LEU A 476 -37.65 37.74 -14.78
C LEU A 476 -36.96 36.77 -15.76
N ALA A 477 -35.67 37.00 -16.03
CA ALA A 477 -34.80 36.06 -16.75
C ALA A 477 -33.28 36.30 -16.57
N ALA A 478 -32.85 36.94 -15.47
CA ALA A 478 -31.41 37.15 -15.18
C ALA A 478 -31.02 36.81 -13.73
N PHE A 479 -31.85 36.02 -13.04
CA PHE A 479 -31.76 35.79 -11.59
C PHE A 479 -31.25 34.40 -11.18
N PHE A 480 -30.53 33.67 -12.04
CA PHE A 480 -30.06 32.31 -11.69
C PHE A 480 -28.57 32.01 -11.92
N VAL A 481 -27.70 33.00 -12.15
CA VAL A 481 -26.26 32.73 -12.36
C VAL A 481 -25.34 33.29 -11.26
N ILE A 482 -25.83 34.20 -10.41
CA ILE A 482 -24.97 34.85 -9.39
C ILE A 482 -24.96 34.12 -8.04
N ALA A 483 -25.87 33.17 -7.81
CA ALA A 483 -25.93 32.39 -6.55
C ALA A 483 -25.24 31.00 -6.62
N PHE A 484 -24.70 30.60 -7.79
CA PHE A 484 -24.11 29.27 -7.96
C PHE A 484 -22.58 29.28 -8.15
N TYR A 485 -21.94 30.45 -8.23
CA TYR A 485 -20.49 30.57 -8.45
C TYR A 485 -19.70 31.15 -7.26
N LEU A 486 -20.38 31.62 -6.21
CA LEU A 486 -19.73 32.08 -4.98
C LEU A 486 -20.22 31.22 -3.82
N GLY A 487 -19.54 30.08 -3.65
CA GLY A 487 -19.68 29.19 -2.49
C GLY A 487 -19.14 29.84 -1.23
N PHE A 488 -19.88 30.81 -0.70
CA PHE A 488 -19.66 31.41 0.61
C PHE A 488 -20.45 30.63 1.67
N THR A 489 -19.89 29.53 2.18
CA THR A 489 -20.28 28.95 3.47
C THR A 489 -19.04 28.50 4.26
N ARG A 490 -18.41 29.45 4.95
CA ARG A 490 -17.59 29.23 6.16
C ARG A 490 -17.87 30.47 7.03
N THR A 491 -18.40 30.39 8.25
CA THR A 491 -17.97 29.65 9.45
C THR A 491 -19.09 29.66 10.53
N PRO A 492 -18.85 29.30 11.81
CA PRO A 492 -18.94 27.97 12.41
C PRO A 492 -20.10 27.88 13.44
N PHE A 493 -20.88 26.79 13.44
CA PHE A 493 -21.81 26.52 14.54
C PHE A 493 -21.35 25.32 15.36
N SER A 494 -20.95 25.62 16.59
CA SER A 494 -20.78 24.68 17.69
C SER A 494 -22.13 24.06 18.05
N LEU A 495 -22.24 22.74 18.00
CA LEU A 495 -23.25 21.98 18.72
C LEU A 495 -22.62 20.71 19.28
N LYS A 496 -22.43 20.75 20.60
CA LYS A 496 -22.25 19.57 21.44
C LYS A 496 -23.48 18.66 21.34
N THR A 497 -23.21 17.36 21.49
CA THR A 497 -24.12 16.30 21.96
C THR A 497 -25.37 16.01 21.13
N PHE A 498 -25.35 14.86 20.44
CA PHE A 498 -26.29 13.77 20.74
C PHE A 498 -25.56 12.42 20.56
N ALA A 499 -25.16 11.85 21.69
CA ALA A 499 -24.95 10.41 21.78
C ALA A 499 -26.32 9.75 21.57
N ARG A 500 -26.46 8.97 20.51
CA ARG A 500 -27.57 8.02 20.36
C ARG A 500 -27.07 6.69 20.90
N ALA A 501 -27.62 6.27 22.03
CA ALA A 501 -27.43 4.94 22.58
C ALA A 501 -27.81 3.89 21.51
N PRO A 502 -27.04 2.81 21.33
CA PRO A 502 -27.50 1.66 20.56
C PRO A 502 -28.70 1.05 21.27
N ALA A 503 -29.79 0.87 20.52
CA ALA A 503 -30.95 0.14 20.97
C ALA A 503 -30.54 -1.30 21.29
N GLU A 504 -30.87 -1.76 22.48
CA GLU A 504 -30.95 -3.17 22.81
C GLU A 504 -31.89 -3.86 21.83
N ILE A 505 -31.34 -4.67 20.94
CA ILE A 505 -32.08 -5.75 20.29
C ILE A 505 -31.46 -7.04 20.83
N GLY A 506 -31.88 -7.42 22.03
CA GLY A 506 -31.80 -8.80 22.46
C GLY A 506 -33.12 -9.48 22.14
N SER A 507 -33.13 -10.42 21.18
CA SER A 507 -33.99 -11.62 21.23
C SER A 507 -33.73 -12.60 20.07
N MET A 508 -33.05 -13.71 20.37
CA MET A 508 -33.36 -15.08 19.92
C MET A 508 -33.18 -15.56 18.45
N ALA A 509 -32.34 -14.95 17.58
CA ALA A 509 -32.15 -15.43 16.19
C ALA A 509 -30.71 -15.78 15.73
N ASP A 510 -29.72 -15.92 16.63
CA ASP A 510 -28.30 -16.03 16.24
C ASP A 510 -27.61 -17.34 16.67
N ALA A 511 -28.15 -18.50 16.31
CA ALA A 511 -27.41 -19.75 16.50
C ALA A 511 -26.31 -19.89 15.42
N GLU A 512 -25.04 -19.91 15.83
CA GLU A 512 -23.97 -20.48 15.00
C GLU A 512 -24.14 -22.00 14.96
N ILE A 513 -24.02 -22.62 13.79
CA ILE A 513 -24.10 -24.09 13.66
C ILE A 513 -22.77 -24.58 13.11
N LYS A 514 -22.17 -25.55 13.79
CA LYS A 514 -20.90 -26.16 13.36
C LYS A 514 -21.12 -26.96 12.06
N PRO A 515 -20.44 -26.63 10.94
CA PRO A 515 -20.56 -27.37 9.69
C PRO A 515 -20.02 -28.80 9.81
N ALA A 516 -20.53 -29.71 8.99
CA ALA A 516 -19.93 -31.03 8.79
C ALA A 516 -18.56 -30.91 8.09
N VAL A 517 -17.70 -31.93 8.24
CA VAL A 517 -16.40 -32.00 7.53
C VAL A 517 -16.65 -32.31 6.05
N GLY A 518 -16.03 -31.59 5.12
CA GLY A 518 -16.20 -31.78 3.67
C GLY A 518 -15.60 -30.65 2.83
N SER A 519 -15.91 -30.62 1.53
CA SER A 519 -15.55 -29.52 0.60
C SER A 519 -16.65 -29.28 -0.45
N GLY A 520 -16.67 -28.08 -1.04
CA GLY A 520 -17.46 -27.79 -2.25
C GLY A 520 -18.95 -27.51 -2.06
N GLN A 521 -19.38 -27.11 -0.86
CA GLN A 521 -20.78 -26.76 -0.57
C GLN A 521 -20.98 -25.25 -0.43
N HIS A 522 -22.17 -24.76 -0.80
CA HIS A 522 -22.61 -23.39 -0.45
C HIS A 522 -23.09 -23.38 1.00
N PHE A 523 -22.45 -22.55 1.82
CA PHE A 523 -22.79 -22.45 3.24
C PHE A 523 -24.02 -21.57 3.47
N SER A 524 -24.90 -22.01 4.38
CA SER A 524 -25.96 -21.16 4.91
C SER A 524 -25.35 -20.12 5.85
N LEU A 525 -26.10 -19.03 6.11
CA LEU A 525 -25.64 -17.93 6.96
C LEU A 525 -25.12 -18.41 8.32
N GLU A 526 -25.73 -19.44 8.91
CA GLU A 526 -25.34 -20.01 10.21
C GLU A 526 -23.96 -20.71 10.18
N TYR A 527 -23.59 -21.29 9.04
CA TYR A 527 -22.28 -21.91 8.81
C TYR A 527 -21.21 -20.85 8.52
N VAL A 528 -21.56 -19.81 7.75
CA VAL A 528 -20.70 -18.65 7.52
C VAL A 528 -20.38 -17.96 8.86
N ARG A 529 -21.41 -17.80 9.71
CA ARG A 529 -21.29 -17.28 11.07
C ARG A 529 -20.33 -18.10 11.92
N TYR A 530 -20.47 -19.43 11.93
CA TYR A 530 -19.53 -20.31 12.64
C TYR A 530 -18.10 -20.14 12.14
N CYS A 531 -17.86 -20.18 10.83
CA CYS A 531 -16.52 -20.10 10.28
C CYS A 531 -15.82 -18.77 10.62
N HIS A 532 -16.49 -17.63 10.45
CA HIS A 532 -15.86 -16.34 10.78
C HIS A 532 -15.73 -16.09 12.28
N PHE A 533 -16.69 -16.54 13.10
CA PHE A 533 -16.54 -16.46 14.57
C PHE A 533 -15.40 -17.35 15.06
N GLN A 534 -15.26 -18.55 14.48
CA GLN A 534 -14.18 -19.46 14.81
C GLN A 534 -12.82 -18.95 14.34
N GLU A 535 -12.76 -18.31 13.17
CA GLU A 535 -11.55 -17.62 12.67
C GLU A 535 -11.08 -16.53 13.65
N GLU A 536 -12.01 -15.70 14.15
CA GLU A 536 -11.71 -14.67 15.13
C GLU A 536 -11.24 -15.26 16.47
N ARG A 537 -11.88 -16.34 16.96
CA ARG A 537 -11.42 -17.08 18.15
C ARG A 537 -10.00 -17.62 17.96
N LEU A 538 -9.71 -18.22 16.80
CA LEU A 538 -8.37 -18.72 16.46
C LEU A 538 -7.33 -17.59 16.39
N ARG A 539 -7.69 -16.43 15.85
CA ARG A 539 -6.82 -15.25 15.83
C ARG A 539 -6.41 -14.82 17.24
N ILE A 540 -7.36 -14.82 18.18
CA ILE A 540 -7.13 -14.49 19.59
C ILE A 540 -6.25 -15.56 20.25
N LEU A 541 -6.58 -16.84 20.07
CA LEU A 541 -5.82 -17.97 20.62
C LEU A 541 -4.37 -18.00 20.14
N LYS A 542 -4.12 -17.68 18.86
CA LYS A 542 -2.77 -17.62 18.29
C LYS A 542 -1.88 -16.59 19.00
N GLY A 543 -2.44 -15.45 19.39
CA GLY A 543 -1.71 -14.42 20.14
C GLY A 543 -1.45 -14.79 21.60
N ALA A 544 -2.24 -15.70 22.15
CA ALA A 544 -2.19 -16.12 23.56
C ALA A 544 -1.36 -17.39 23.79
N ALA A 545 -1.15 -18.24 22.78
CA ALA A 545 -0.33 -19.45 22.88
C ALA A 545 1.14 -19.13 23.21
N ARG A 546 1.70 -19.74 24.28
CA ARG A 546 3.08 -19.49 24.74
C ARG A 546 3.94 -20.74 24.80
N SER A 547 3.34 -21.92 24.96
CA SER A 547 4.07 -23.18 25.10
C SER A 547 3.99 -24.06 23.83
N ALA A 548 4.88 -25.05 23.75
CA ALA A 548 4.81 -26.09 22.71
C ALA A 548 3.52 -26.93 22.84
N GLU A 549 2.96 -27.03 24.05
CA GLU A 549 1.70 -27.73 24.30
C GLU A 549 0.50 -26.90 23.83
N ASP A 550 0.49 -25.59 24.10
CA ASP A 550 -0.48 -24.64 23.55
C ASP A 550 -0.46 -24.66 22.02
N THR A 551 0.74 -24.71 21.43
CA THR A 551 0.91 -24.75 19.97
C THR A 551 0.32 -26.02 19.37
N ARG A 552 0.49 -27.18 20.02
CA ARG A 552 -0.12 -28.44 19.58
C ARG A 552 -1.64 -28.43 19.71
N ALA A 553 -2.17 -27.89 20.82
CA ALA A 553 -3.61 -27.75 21.02
C ALA A 553 -4.24 -26.77 20.01
N PHE A 554 -3.57 -25.64 19.75
CA PHE A 554 -3.93 -24.67 18.74
C PHE A 554 -3.96 -25.29 17.34
N ASN A 555 -2.90 -26.00 16.94
CA ASN A 555 -2.81 -26.65 15.63
C ASN A 555 -3.93 -27.68 15.41
N THR A 556 -4.36 -28.39 16.46
CA THR A 556 -5.49 -29.31 16.39
C THR A 556 -6.80 -28.58 16.05
N LEU A 557 -7.03 -27.39 16.63
CA LEU A 557 -8.20 -26.56 16.30
C LEU A 557 -8.12 -25.98 14.89
N VAL A 558 -6.92 -25.60 14.43
CA VAL A 558 -6.70 -25.15 13.05
C VAL A 558 -6.98 -26.26 12.05
N VAL A 559 -6.58 -27.50 12.33
CA VAL A 559 -6.90 -28.67 11.48
C VAL A 559 -8.42 -28.90 11.42
N ASP A 560 -9.12 -28.89 12.55
CA ASP A 560 -10.59 -29.04 12.57
C ASP A 560 -11.28 -27.89 11.81
N TYR A 561 -10.82 -26.66 11.99
CA TYR A 561 -11.30 -25.49 11.26
C TYR A 561 -11.08 -25.63 9.74
N ASN A 562 -9.86 -25.97 9.32
CA ASN A 562 -9.54 -26.12 7.90
C ASN A 562 -10.38 -27.22 7.25
N SER A 563 -10.62 -28.33 7.96
CA SER A 563 -11.48 -29.42 7.46
C SER A 563 -12.95 -29.04 7.25
N ARG A 564 -13.39 -27.88 7.76
CA ARG A 564 -14.78 -27.42 7.76
C ARG A 564 -15.01 -26.06 7.12
N CYS A 565 -13.98 -25.23 6.95
CA CYS A 565 -14.12 -23.84 6.51
C CYS A 565 -13.13 -23.43 5.39
N SER A 566 -12.17 -24.29 5.00
CA SER A 566 -11.13 -23.90 4.02
C SER A 566 -11.51 -23.99 2.53
N ASP A 567 -12.55 -24.76 2.18
CA ASP A 567 -12.91 -25.05 0.77
C ASP A 567 -14.43 -24.94 0.52
N PHE A 568 -15.00 -23.74 0.76
CA PHE A 568 -16.44 -23.47 0.66
C PHE A 568 -16.75 -22.13 -0.01
N PHE A 569 -17.92 -22.05 -0.64
CA PHE A 569 -18.39 -20.87 -1.36
C PHE A 569 -19.36 -20.05 -0.50
N TYR A 570 -18.97 -18.82 -0.18
CA TYR A 570 -19.77 -17.86 0.57
C TYR A 570 -20.59 -16.95 -0.38
N ARG A 571 -21.74 -16.44 0.08
CA ARG A 571 -22.42 -15.31 -0.57
C ARG A 571 -21.89 -14.00 0.03
N ASP A 572 -21.59 -13.02 -0.81
CA ASP A 572 -21.06 -11.72 -0.35
C ASP A 572 -21.97 -11.01 0.66
N SER A 573 -23.30 -11.18 0.54
CA SER A 573 -24.29 -10.67 1.49
C SER A 573 -24.14 -11.26 2.88
N ASP A 574 -23.81 -12.55 2.96
CA ASP A 574 -23.73 -13.30 4.21
C ASP A 574 -22.42 -12.97 4.93
N VAL A 575 -21.32 -12.82 4.17
CA VAL A 575 -20.03 -12.34 4.69
C VAL A 575 -20.15 -10.93 5.24
N ALA A 576 -20.80 -10.01 4.51
CA ALA A 576 -21.00 -8.63 4.96
C ALA A 576 -21.81 -8.57 6.27
N THR A 577 -22.86 -9.39 6.37
CA THR A 577 -23.70 -9.52 7.57
C THR A 577 -22.88 -10.03 8.76
N VAL A 578 -22.18 -11.15 8.60
CA VAL A 578 -21.38 -11.76 9.66
C VAL A 578 -20.20 -10.88 10.07
N THR A 579 -19.59 -10.15 9.14
CA THR A 579 -18.50 -9.19 9.44
C THR A 579 -18.99 -8.07 10.39
N ALA A 580 -20.21 -7.57 10.19
CA ALA A 580 -20.82 -6.61 11.11
C ALA A 580 -21.11 -7.24 12.48
N GLU A 581 -21.55 -8.51 12.50
CA GLU A 581 -21.79 -9.26 13.74
C GLU A 581 -20.52 -9.49 14.56
N ILE A 582 -19.35 -9.71 13.94
CA ILE A 582 -18.06 -9.87 14.65
C ILE A 582 -17.74 -8.63 15.47
N ALA A 583 -17.97 -7.43 14.91
CA ALA A 583 -17.74 -6.18 15.63
C ALA A 583 -18.67 -6.05 16.85
N ALA A 584 -19.94 -6.45 16.70
CA ALA A 584 -20.92 -6.45 17.79
C ALA A 584 -20.65 -7.54 18.85
N ASN A 585 -20.02 -8.66 18.47
CA ASN A 585 -19.78 -9.83 19.33
C ASN A 585 -18.34 -9.94 19.86
N ARG A 586 -17.47 -8.96 19.61
CA ARG A 586 -16.02 -9.04 19.91
C ARG A 586 -15.71 -9.48 21.35
N GLN A 587 -16.42 -8.93 22.34
CA GLN A 587 -16.21 -9.30 23.74
C GLN A 587 -16.57 -10.77 23.99
N ARG A 588 -17.73 -11.22 23.50
CA ARG A 588 -18.17 -12.61 23.62
C ARG A 588 -17.18 -13.59 23.00
N LEU A 589 -16.68 -13.28 21.80
CA LEU A 589 -15.69 -14.12 21.10
C LEU A 589 -14.35 -14.17 21.86
N THR A 590 -13.96 -13.07 22.51
CA THR A 590 -12.77 -13.03 23.38
C THR A 590 -12.96 -13.92 24.61
N ASP A 591 -14.11 -13.84 25.27
CA ASP A 591 -14.42 -14.68 26.44
C ASP A 591 -14.50 -16.17 26.08
N GLU A 592 -15.02 -16.49 24.90
CA GLU A 592 -15.03 -17.86 24.35
C GLU A 592 -13.65 -18.39 24.02
N ALA A 593 -12.79 -17.59 23.41
CA ALA A 593 -11.39 -17.96 23.19
C ALA A 593 -10.67 -18.24 24.53
N GLY A 594 -10.91 -17.41 25.55
CA GLY A 594 -10.41 -17.64 26.91
C GLY A 594 -10.89 -18.98 27.51
N ARG A 595 -12.18 -19.31 27.34
CA ARG A 595 -12.72 -20.61 27.76
C ARG A 595 -12.09 -21.78 27.02
N ILE A 596 -11.92 -21.69 25.69
CA ILE A 596 -11.24 -22.73 24.91
C ILE A 596 -9.83 -22.95 25.46
N MET A 597 -9.07 -21.88 25.68
CA MET A 597 -7.70 -21.97 26.18
C MET A 597 -7.63 -22.58 27.59
N SER A 598 -8.62 -22.30 28.45
CA SER A 598 -8.69 -22.92 29.78
C SER A 598 -8.87 -24.44 29.76
N THR A 599 -9.33 -25.02 28.64
CA THR A 599 -9.45 -26.48 28.46
C THR A 599 -8.16 -27.15 27.99
N TRP A 600 -7.13 -26.37 27.66
CA TRP A 600 -5.88 -26.92 27.16
C TRP A 600 -5.06 -27.55 28.29
N PRO A 601 -4.29 -28.59 28.00
CA PRO A 601 -3.36 -29.17 28.96
C PRO A 601 -2.43 -28.09 29.54
N GLY A 602 -2.29 -28.04 30.86
CA GLY A 602 -1.52 -27.00 31.57
C GLY A 602 -2.32 -25.76 32.01
N HIS A 603 -3.58 -25.62 31.59
CA HIS A 603 -4.45 -24.47 31.94
C HIS A 603 -5.66 -24.83 32.82
N ALA A 604 -5.77 -26.08 33.27
CA ALA A 604 -6.87 -26.53 34.12
C ALA A 604 -6.79 -25.91 35.54
N THR A 605 -7.88 -25.28 35.98
CA THR A 605 -8.08 -24.92 37.39
C THR A 605 -8.15 -26.17 38.25
N VAL A 606 -7.22 -26.31 39.19
CA VAL A 606 -7.25 -27.34 40.25
C VAL A 606 -8.59 -27.25 40.98
N PRO A 607 -9.38 -28.34 41.10
CA PRO A 607 -10.54 -28.35 41.96
C PRO A 607 -10.07 -28.29 43.41
N VAL A 608 -10.58 -27.31 44.16
CA VAL A 608 -10.42 -27.21 45.61
C VAL A 608 -11.04 -28.46 46.24
N PHE A 609 -10.19 -29.40 46.69
CA PHE A 609 -10.59 -30.46 47.60
C PHE A 609 -9.79 -30.38 48.90
N ALA A 610 -10.59 -30.33 49.99
CA ALA A 610 -10.29 -30.70 51.37
C ALA A 610 -9.31 -29.81 52.18
N GLN A 611 -9.93 -28.98 53.04
CA GLN A 611 -9.35 -28.62 54.35
C GLN A 611 -9.04 -29.89 55.15
N PRO A 612 -7.89 -29.99 55.84
CA PRO A 612 -7.78 -30.84 57.00
C PRO A 612 -8.22 -30.06 58.26
N ALA A 613 -9.04 -30.73 59.06
CA ALA A 613 -9.45 -30.29 60.37
C ALA A 613 -8.32 -30.50 61.40
N LYS A 614 -8.19 -29.50 62.29
CA LYS A 614 -7.41 -29.41 63.55
C LYS A 614 -5.90 -29.55 63.48
#